data_AF-A0A6C6ZIB9-F1
#
_entry.id   AF-A0A6C6ZIB9-F1
#
_cell.length_a   1.000
_cell.length_b   1.000
_cell.length_c   1.000
_cell.angle_alpha   90.00
_cell.angle_beta   90.00
_cell.angle_gamma   90.00
#
_symmetry.space_group_name_H-M   'P 1'
#
loop_
_entity.id
_entity.type
_entity.pdbx_description
1 polymer ?
#
loop_
_entity_poly.entity_id
_entity_poly.type
_entity_poly.pdbx_seq_one_letter_code
_entity_poly.pdbx_strand_id
1 'polypeptide(L)' 'MCAIYDKRPQICRVEDQYLLNYQSQYSWQEFIALNQAACLILNKL' A
#
# COMPACT_ATOMS: atom_id res chain seq x y z
N MET A 1 -1.22 -1.81 16.78
CA MET A 1 -1.72 -2.39 15.51
C MET A 1 -3.24 -2.42 15.57
N CYS A 2 -3.96 -1.90 14.58
CA CYS A 2 -5.42 -2.00 14.56
C CYS A 2 -5.80 -3.43 14.16
N ALA A 3 -6.47 -4.20 15.03
CA ALA A 3 -6.76 -5.64 14.80
C ALA A 3 -7.62 -5.94 13.55
N ILE A 4 -8.21 -4.91 12.94
CA ILE A 4 -8.92 -5.00 11.66
C ILE A 4 -7.99 -4.98 10.45
N TYR A 5 -6.74 -4.56 10.60
CA TYR A 5 -5.80 -4.40 9.49
C TYR A 5 -5.46 -5.75 8.86
N ASP A 6 -5.16 -6.75 9.69
CA ASP A 6 -4.80 -8.10 9.23
C ASP A 6 -5.99 -8.81 8.53
N LYS A 7 -7.22 -8.41 8.87
CA LYS A 7 -8.46 -8.91 8.27
C LYS A 7 -8.82 -8.24 6.94
N ARG A 8 -8.11 -7.18 6.54
CA ARG A 8 -8.35 -6.55 5.23
C ARG A 8 -7.94 -7.50 4.11
N PRO A 9 -8.61 -7.43 2.94
CA PRO A 9 -8.10 -8.10 1.74
C PRO A 9 -6.63 -7.73 1.52
N GLN A 10 -5.81 -8.69 1.08
CA GLN A 10 -4.37 -8.51 0.90
C GLN A 10 -4.03 -7.30 0.01
N ILE A 11 -4.86 -7.01 -0.98
CA ILE A 11 -4.70 -5.84 -1.87
C ILE A 11 -4.78 -4.50 -1.10
N CYS A 12 -5.45 -4.47 0.05
CA CYS A 12 -5.57 -3.30 0.90
C CYS A 12 -4.53 -3.28 2.05
N ARG A 13 -3.68 -4.31 2.16
CA ARG A 13 -2.60 -4.39 3.15
C ARG A 13 -1.31 -3.88 2.52
N VAL A 14 -1.03 -2.61 2.74
CA VAL A 14 0.04 -1.83 2.09
C VAL A 14 1.41 -2.49 2.30
N GLU A 15 1.69 -3.00 3.50
CA GLU A 15 2.95 -3.68 3.80
C GLU A 15 3.10 -4.99 3.01
N ASP A 16 2.06 -5.84 2.96
CA ASP A 16 2.07 -7.06 2.15
C ASP A 16 2.31 -6.74 0.67
N GLN A 17 1.63 -5.72 0.14
CA GLN A 17 1.80 -5.32 -1.25
C GLN A 17 3.23 -4.91 -1.55
N TYR A 18 3.86 -4.15 -0.63
CA TYR A 18 5.26 -3.78 -0.77
C TYR A 18 6.18 -4.98 -0.83
N LEU A 19 6.12 -5.84 0.20
CA LEU A 19 7.02 -6.98 0.34
C LEU A 19 6.87 -7.97 -0.81
N LEU A 20 5.64 -8.19 -1.30
CA LEU A 20 5.36 -9.19 -2.31
C LEU A 20 5.61 -8.69 -3.74
N ASN A 21 5.35 -7.41 -4.02
CA ASN A 21 5.29 -6.92 -5.40
C ASN A 21 6.26 -5.78 -5.73
N TYR A 22 6.68 -4.99 -4.74
CA TYR A 22 7.30 -3.68 -5.00
C TYR A 22 8.65 -3.46 -4.32
N GLN A 23 9.07 -4.32 -3.38
CA GLN A 23 10.31 -4.16 -2.62
C GLN A 23 11.57 -4.18 -3.49
N SER A 24 11.53 -4.82 -4.66
CA SER A 24 12.66 -4.84 -5.61
C SER A 24 12.76 -3.59 -6.47
N GLN A 25 11.71 -2.77 -6.51
CA GLN A 25 11.58 -1.61 -7.41
C GLN A 25 11.65 -0.28 -6.66
N TYR A 26 11.21 -0.26 -5.41
CA TYR A 26 11.07 0.95 -4.61
C TYR A 26 11.61 0.74 -3.20
N SER A 27 12.17 1.80 -2.62
CA SER A 27 12.29 1.89 -1.17
C SER A 27 10.90 1.98 -0.53
N TRP A 28 10.82 1.65 0.76
CA TRP A 28 9.56 1.74 1.51
C TRP A 28 8.94 3.14 1.42
N GLN A 29 9.76 4.20 1.55
CA GLN A 29 9.28 5.58 1.52
C GLN A 29 8.74 5.99 0.14
N GLU A 30 9.42 5.59 -0.95
CA GLU A 30 8.96 5.85 -2.31
C GLU A 30 7.63 5.13 -2.58
N PHE A 31 7.52 3.87 -2.16
CA PHE A 31 6.30 3.11 -2.31
C PHE A 31 5.11 3.74 -1.56
N ILE A 32 5.31 4.18 -0.32
CA ILE A 32 4.26 4.86 0.46
C ILE A 32 3.82 6.15 -0.23
N ALA A 33 4.75 6.97 -0.73
CA ALA A 33 4.41 8.20 -1.43
C ALA A 33 3.57 7.93 -2.69
N LEU A 34 3.94 6.92 -3.48
CA LEU A 34 3.18 6.51 -4.67
C LEU A 34 1.81 5.94 -4.31
N ASN A 35 1.71 5.11 -3.26
CA ASN A 35 0.45 4.54 -2.80
C ASN A 35 -0.54 5.62 -2.35
N GLN A 36 -0.06 6.63 -1.61
CA GLN A 36 -0.86 7.79 -1.22
C GLN A 36 -1.33 8.61 -2.42
N ALA A 37 -0.44 8.87 -3.39
CA ALA A 37 -0.80 9.57 -4.62
C ALA A 37 -1.88 8.83 -5.41
N ALA A 38 -1.74 7.50 -5.55
CA ALA A 38 -2.75 6.66 -6.19
C ALA A 38 -4.10 6.72 -5.46
N CYS A 39 -4.13 6.64 -4.13
CA CYS A 39 -5.35 6.79 -3.35
C CYS A 39 -6.04 8.15 -3.58
N LEU A 40 -5.27 9.24 -3.67
CA LEU A 40 -5.82 10.57 -3.95
C LEU A 40 -6.40 10.68 -5.37
N ILE A 41 -5.82 10.00 -6.35
CA ILE A 41 -6.34 9.93 -7.71
C ILE A 41 -7.65 9.13 -7.73
N LEU A 42 -7.66 7.94 -7.12
CA LEU A 42 -8.82 7.05 -7.11
C LEU A 42 -10.03 7.65 -6.36
N ASN A 43 -9.81 8.45 -5.32
CA ASN A 43 -10.89 9.13 -4.58
C ASN A 43 -11.49 10.34 -5.32
N LYS A 44 -10.84 10.81 -6.40
CA LYS A 44 -11.31 11.94 -7.23
C LYS A 44 -12.03 11.48 -8.50
N LEU A 45 -12.06 10.17 -8.77
CA LEU A 45 -12.87 9.53 -9.80
C LEU A 45 -14.29 9.31 -9.28
#